data_AF-A0A961SPJ5-F1
#
_entry.id   AF-A0A961SPJ5-F1
#
_cell.length_a   1.000
_cell.length_b   1.000
_cell.length_c   1.000
_cell.angle_alpha   90.00
_cell.angle_beta   90.00
_cell.angle_gamma   90.00
#
_symmetry.space_group_name_H-M   'P 1'
#
loop_
_entity.id
_entity.type
_entity.pdbx_description
1 polymer ?
#
loop_
_entity_poly.entity_id
_entity_poly.type
_entity_poly.pdbx_seq_one_letter_code
_entity_poly.pdbx_strand_id
1 'polypeptide(L)'
;MLISLGHSCQTRFVLDDLDASARRMPFDFNITTRQALVRALETDGAALRHDEGTARVYRMRTEGREGIAVGGLYFWHDYPLAADKLRLAEGWQREIARVNEKYTVLWGRLSELLRSDMPKTLVLSNSQHNLGQFSDGAEDFDRRFGLGRDAFVEIAAALDAHGARSYRLLFLSRSIADLAQTANLGDDRLDHRFVGTLSLRPDHRVPDSLALDGSPADIASFCGTYDDGLWQVRPHSPMTAIVHRRTAKGIVPHGAITLGRSGPVLWREGRDRFVDIRHADDGILFADGGRWRRD
;
A
#
# COMPACT_ATOMS: atom_id res chain seq x y z
N MET A 1 9.63 13.92 -2.60
CA MET A 1 9.05 13.73 -1.25
C MET A 1 8.02 12.61 -1.30
N LEU A 2 8.03 11.70 -0.31
CA LEU A 2 7.03 10.64 -0.17
C LEU A 2 5.98 11.02 0.90
N ILE A 3 4.70 10.79 0.64
CA ILE A 3 3.58 11.10 1.54
C ILE A 3 2.65 9.89 1.60
N SER A 4 2.30 9.41 2.80
CA SER A 4 1.27 8.39 2.95
C SER A 4 -0.13 8.98 2.72
N LEU A 5 -0.92 8.32 1.88
CA LEU A 5 -2.38 8.50 1.80
C LEU A 5 -3.16 7.37 2.49
N GLY A 6 -2.47 6.52 3.26
CA GLY A 6 -3.10 5.55 4.14
C GLY A 6 -3.33 4.18 3.52
N HIS A 7 -4.59 3.73 3.58
CA HIS A 7 -5.05 2.33 3.70
C HIS A 7 -4.56 1.60 4.93
N SER A 8 -3.30 1.74 5.28
CA SER A 8 -2.75 1.09 6.45
C SER A 8 -1.63 1.91 7.09
N CYS A 9 -1.49 1.78 8.40
CA CYS A 9 -0.40 2.41 9.14
C CYS A 9 0.99 1.83 8.80
N GLN A 10 1.05 0.66 8.16
CA GLN A 10 2.26 0.11 7.56
C GLN A 10 2.94 1.08 6.60
N THR A 11 2.18 1.82 5.79
CA THR A 11 2.75 2.80 4.85
C THR A 11 3.65 3.78 5.58
N ARG A 12 3.27 4.23 6.78
CA ARG A 12 4.10 5.12 7.58
C ARG A 12 5.42 4.47 8.00
N PHE A 13 5.40 3.23 8.48
CA PHE A 13 6.64 2.53 8.86
C PHE A 13 7.60 2.38 7.67
N VAL A 14 7.07 2.07 6.49
CA VAL A 14 7.87 1.99 5.26
C VAL A 14 8.54 3.34 4.93
N LEU A 15 7.82 4.45 5.11
CA LEU A 15 8.36 5.78 4.84
C LEU A 15 9.37 6.24 5.90
N ASP A 16 9.14 5.90 7.17
CA ASP A 16 10.06 6.22 8.28
C ASP A 16 11.44 5.60 8.10
N ASP A 17 11.52 4.40 7.51
CA ASP A 17 12.80 3.74 7.21
C ASP A 17 13.59 4.45 6.09
N LEU A 18 12.92 5.21 5.22
CA LEU A 18 13.56 5.98 4.15
C LEU A 18 13.97 7.39 4.59
N ASP A 19 13.09 8.02 5.37
CA ASP A 19 13.31 9.37 5.87
C ASP A 19 12.63 9.52 7.24
N ALA A 20 13.41 9.28 8.29
CA ALA A 20 12.96 9.46 9.67
C ALA A 20 12.54 10.91 10.00
N SER A 21 12.89 11.88 9.15
CA SER A 21 12.48 13.29 9.31
C SER A 21 11.11 13.59 8.69
N ALA A 22 10.50 12.63 7.97
CA ALA A 22 9.22 12.80 7.32
C ALA A 22 8.15 13.23 8.32
N ARG A 23 7.43 14.31 8.01
CA ARG A 23 6.36 14.81 8.89
C ARG A 23 5.15 13.87 8.89
N ARG A 24 4.42 13.85 10.01
CA ARG A 24 3.18 13.06 10.12
C ARG A 24 2.07 13.64 9.24
N MET A 25 1.32 12.75 8.63
CA MET A 25 0.18 13.00 7.74
C MET A 25 -1.11 12.41 8.35
N PRO A 26 -2.30 12.88 7.94
CA PRO A 26 -3.56 12.47 8.57
C PRO A 26 -3.82 10.96 8.48
N PHE A 27 -3.30 10.27 7.46
CA PHE A 27 -3.58 8.85 7.25
C PHE A 27 -2.47 7.91 7.73
N ASP A 28 -1.46 8.42 8.46
CA ASP A 28 -0.30 7.63 8.88
C ASP A 28 -0.63 6.56 9.94
N PHE A 29 -1.62 6.82 10.80
CA PHE A 29 -1.89 6.00 12.00
C PHE A 29 -3.35 5.59 12.12
N ASN A 30 -4.07 5.51 11.00
CA ASN A 30 -5.40 4.93 10.93
C ASN A 30 -5.49 3.96 9.75
N ILE A 31 -6.51 3.10 9.79
CA ILE A 31 -6.94 2.39 8.59
C ILE A 31 -7.96 3.28 7.90
N THR A 32 -7.76 3.50 6.60
CA THR A 32 -8.60 4.40 5.79
C THR A 32 -9.09 3.64 4.57
N THR A 33 -10.40 3.51 4.39
CA THR A 33 -10.94 2.94 3.15
C THR A 33 -10.76 3.92 1.98
N ARG A 34 -10.82 3.42 0.75
CA ARG A 34 -10.75 4.22 -0.48
C ARG A 34 -11.82 5.31 -0.48
N GLN A 35 -13.05 4.94 -0.14
CA GLN A 35 -14.17 5.87 -0.03
C GLN A 35 -13.91 6.97 1.02
N ALA A 36 -13.30 6.63 2.16
CA ALA A 36 -13.00 7.63 3.18
C ALA A 36 -11.91 8.61 2.73
N LEU A 37 -10.87 8.14 2.01
CA LEU A 37 -9.85 8.99 1.42
C LEU A 37 -10.45 9.96 0.38
N VAL A 38 -11.25 9.43 -0.55
CA VAL A 38 -11.93 10.22 -1.59
C VAL A 38 -12.82 11.28 -0.95
N ARG A 39 -13.64 10.88 0.03
CA ARG A 39 -14.52 11.81 0.75
C ARG A 39 -13.74 12.87 1.53
N ALA A 40 -12.58 12.54 2.09
CA ALA A 40 -11.73 13.52 2.74
C ALA A 40 -11.21 14.57 1.75
N LEU A 41 -10.85 14.18 0.53
CA LEU A 41 -10.47 15.11 -0.54
C LEU A 41 -11.66 15.98 -0.97
N GLU A 42 -12.81 15.36 -1.29
CA GLU A 42 -14.01 16.07 -1.76
C GLU A 42 -14.55 17.10 -0.76
N THR A 43 -14.32 16.89 0.53
CA THR A 43 -14.83 17.75 1.60
C THR A 43 -13.75 18.65 2.21
N ASP A 44 -12.57 18.75 1.57
CA ASP A 44 -11.40 19.45 2.10
C ASP A 44 -11.15 19.13 3.59
N GLY A 45 -11.16 17.83 3.90
CA GLY A 45 -10.85 17.28 5.22
C GLY A 45 -12.00 17.34 6.22
N ALA A 46 -13.14 17.97 5.90
CA ALA A 46 -14.27 18.05 6.83
C ALA A 46 -14.81 16.66 7.22
N ALA A 47 -14.77 15.69 6.30
CA ALA A 47 -15.17 14.30 6.57
C ALA A 47 -14.25 13.54 7.55
N LEU A 48 -13.08 14.08 7.90
CA LEU A 48 -12.21 13.51 8.95
C LEU A 48 -12.73 13.83 10.35
N ARG A 49 -13.64 14.80 10.49
CA ARG A 49 -14.25 15.17 11.77
C ARG A 49 -15.45 14.30 12.08
N HIS A 50 -15.65 14.03 13.36
CA HIS A 50 -16.78 13.24 13.84
C HIS A 50 -17.24 13.68 15.23
N ASP A 51 -18.34 13.09 15.67
CA ASP A 51 -18.99 13.33 16.94
C ASP A 51 -19.39 11.99 17.59
N GLU A 52 -20.00 12.07 18.78
CA GLU A 52 -20.48 10.88 19.49
C GLU A 52 -21.56 10.10 18.72
N GLY A 53 -22.37 10.79 17.91
CA GLY A 53 -23.45 10.18 17.14
C GLY A 53 -22.94 9.33 15.98
N THR A 54 -21.83 9.73 15.38
CA THR A 54 -21.20 9.11 14.22
C THR A 54 -20.09 8.11 14.57
N ALA A 55 -19.45 8.28 15.72
CA ALA A 55 -18.44 7.34 16.23
C ALA A 55 -19.07 6.00 16.61
N ARG A 56 -18.43 4.91 16.18
CA ARG A 56 -18.81 3.53 16.53
C ARG A 56 -17.61 2.78 17.06
N VAL A 57 -17.77 2.12 18.20
CA VAL A 57 -16.75 1.21 18.70
C VAL A 57 -16.71 -0.01 17.77
N TYR A 58 -15.52 -0.35 17.30
CA TYR A 58 -15.27 -1.61 16.61
C TYR A 58 -14.27 -2.43 17.40
N ARG A 59 -14.28 -3.74 17.18
CA ARG A 59 -13.32 -4.67 17.77
C ARG A 59 -12.69 -5.53 16.69
N MET A 60 -11.36 -5.55 16.66
CA MET A 60 -10.58 -6.37 15.72
C MET A 60 -10.83 -7.85 16.00
N ARG A 61 -11.26 -8.62 14.99
CA ARG A 61 -11.69 -10.02 15.15
C ARG A 61 -10.57 -10.92 15.69
N THR A 62 -9.34 -10.70 15.25
CA THR A 62 -8.18 -11.55 15.61
C THR A 62 -7.44 -11.00 16.82
N GLU A 63 -7.22 -9.68 16.87
CA GLU A 63 -6.43 -9.06 17.93
C GLU A 63 -7.24 -8.75 19.19
N GLY A 64 -8.58 -8.71 19.07
CA GLY A 64 -9.47 -8.41 20.18
C GLY A 64 -9.37 -6.97 20.69
N ARG A 65 -8.57 -6.11 20.05
CA ARG A 65 -8.40 -4.70 20.38
C ARG A 65 -9.55 -3.85 19.82
N GLU A 66 -10.00 -2.91 20.63
CA GLU A 66 -11.05 -1.95 20.30
C GLU A 66 -10.46 -0.66 19.71
N GLY A 67 -11.28 0.00 18.92
CA GLY A 67 -11.01 1.32 18.36
C GLY A 67 -12.31 2.01 17.95
N ILE A 68 -12.17 3.17 17.32
CA ILE A 68 -13.30 3.98 16.85
C ILE A 68 -13.36 3.97 15.33
N ALA A 69 -14.51 3.62 14.78
CA ALA A 69 -14.82 3.64 13.35
C ALA A 69 -15.74 4.82 13.04
N VAL A 70 -15.41 5.57 11.98
CA VAL A 70 -16.18 6.72 11.49
C VAL A 70 -16.08 6.77 9.98
N GLY A 71 -17.18 6.58 9.26
CA GLY A 71 -17.23 6.89 7.82
C GLY A 71 -16.15 6.22 6.96
N GLY A 72 -15.65 5.05 7.37
CA GLY A 72 -14.55 4.33 6.69
C GLY A 72 -13.13 4.64 7.20
N LEU A 73 -13.00 5.46 8.24
CA LEU A 73 -11.78 5.66 9.02
C LEU A 73 -11.84 4.80 10.28
N TYR A 74 -10.71 4.19 10.66
CA TYR A 74 -10.58 3.38 11.86
C TYR A 74 -9.40 3.84 12.72
N PHE A 75 -9.74 4.43 13.87
CA PHE A 75 -8.84 4.99 14.84
C PHE A 75 -8.62 4.02 16.01
N TRP A 76 -7.45 3.36 16.01
CA TRP A 76 -7.05 2.48 17.10
C TRP A 76 -5.85 2.97 17.92
N HIS A 77 -5.15 4.01 17.43
CA HIS A 77 -4.03 4.65 18.14
C HIS A 77 -4.40 5.96 18.83
N ASP A 78 -5.50 6.59 18.43
CA ASP A 78 -5.83 7.96 18.84
C ASP A 78 -6.68 8.06 20.11
N TYR A 79 -7.38 6.98 20.45
CA TYR A 79 -8.24 6.89 21.61
C TYR A 79 -7.57 6.13 22.75
N PRO A 80 -7.83 6.54 24.01
CA PRO A 80 -7.24 5.91 25.18
C PRO A 80 -7.78 4.49 25.34
N LEU A 81 -6.87 3.59 25.72
CA LEU A 81 -7.22 2.22 26.07
C LEU A 81 -7.24 2.05 27.59
N ALA A 82 -8.03 1.10 28.05
CA ALA A 82 -8.03 0.65 29.43
C ALA A 82 -6.70 -0.05 29.80
N ALA A 83 -6.56 -0.43 31.07
CA ALA A 83 -5.35 -1.07 31.58
C ALA A 83 -4.98 -2.38 30.84
N ASP A 84 -5.98 -3.07 30.28
CA ASP A 84 -5.81 -4.29 29.49
C ASP A 84 -5.19 -4.05 28.11
N LYS A 85 -5.09 -2.79 27.67
CA LYS A 85 -4.62 -2.38 26.34
C LYS A 85 -5.39 -3.00 25.17
N LEU A 86 -6.59 -3.52 25.44
CA LEU A 86 -7.48 -4.12 24.47
C LEU A 86 -8.76 -3.32 24.35
N ARG A 87 -9.35 -2.87 25.45
CA ARG A 87 -10.61 -2.13 25.44
C ARG A 87 -10.37 -0.63 25.44
N LEU A 88 -11.33 0.13 24.92
CA LEU A 88 -11.33 1.58 25.09
C LEU A 88 -11.50 1.93 26.57
N ALA A 89 -10.81 2.99 27.00
CA ALA A 89 -10.98 3.52 28.35
C ALA A 89 -12.39 4.12 28.52
N GLU A 90 -12.90 4.08 29.75
CA GLU A 90 -14.15 4.78 30.08
C GLU A 90 -14.03 6.28 29.78
N GLY A 91 -15.06 6.86 29.17
CA GLY A 91 -15.08 8.28 28.83
C GLY A 91 -14.23 8.68 27.61
N TRP A 92 -13.81 7.74 26.76
CA TRP A 92 -13.07 8.01 25.52
C TRP A 92 -13.74 9.07 24.63
N GLN A 93 -15.05 9.26 24.73
CA GLN A 93 -15.83 10.27 23.99
C GLN A 93 -15.31 11.70 24.23
N ARG A 94 -14.77 11.97 25.42
CA ARG A 94 -14.19 13.29 25.75
C ARG A 94 -12.98 13.64 24.89
N GLU A 95 -12.36 12.64 24.26
CA GLU A 95 -11.19 12.81 23.39
C GLU A 95 -11.56 13.19 21.96
N ILE A 96 -12.84 13.12 21.56
CA ILE A 96 -13.30 13.42 20.20
C ILE A 96 -12.84 14.81 19.74
N ALA A 97 -12.99 15.83 20.59
CA ALA A 97 -12.58 17.19 20.26
C ALA A 97 -11.07 17.29 19.99
N ARG A 98 -10.25 16.67 20.83
CA ARG A 98 -8.78 16.63 20.68
C ARG A 98 -8.37 15.87 19.41
N VAL A 99 -9.03 14.75 19.12
CA VAL A 99 -8.78 13.97 17.89
C VAL A 99 -9.15 14.81 16.66
N ASN A 100 -10.31 15.45 16.63
CA ASN A 100 -10.72 16.33 15.53
C ASN A 100 -9.74 17.49 15.30
N GLU A 101 -9.27 18.13 16.37
CA GLU A 101 -8.27 19.20 16.30
C GLU A 101 -6.96 18.70 15.67
N LYS A 102 -6.45 17.55 16.15
CA LYS A 102 -5.28 16.89 15.57
C LYS A 102 -5.44 16.68 14.07
N TYR A 103 -6.55 16.09 13.63
CA TYR A 103 -6.77 15.77 12.22
C TYR A 103 -7.00 17.01 11.35
N THR A 104 -7.59 18.08 11.90
CA THR A 104 -7.70 19.38 11.23
C THR A 104 -6.31 19.94 10.90
N VAL A 105 -5.40 19.92 11.88
CA VAL A 105 -4.02 20.40 11.69
C VAL A 105 -3.24 19.53 10.70
N LEU A 106 -3.37 18.20 10.80
CA LEU A 106 -2.71 17.28 9.87
C LEU A 106 -3.23 17.43 8.45
N TRP A 107 -4.55 17.61 8.29
CA TRP A 107 -5.15 17.85 6.99
C TRP A 107 -4.69 19.17 6.37
N GLY A 108 -4.66 20.27 7.14
CA GLY A 108 -4.18 21.56 6.62
C GLY A 108 -2.79 21.45 6.00
N ARG A 109 -1.87 20.76 6.69
CA ARG A 109 -0.51 20.48 6.18
C ARG A 109 -0.52 19.64 4.91
N LEU A 110 -1.30 18.56 4.88
CA LEU A 110 -1.41 17.71 3.69
C LEU A 110 -1.99 18.50 2.51
N SER A 111 -3.06 19.27 2.73
CA SER A 111 -3.76 20.05 1.72
C SER A 111 -2.85 21.11 1.09
N GLU A 112 -2.07 21.84 1.90
CA GLU A 112 -1.03 22.75 1.42
C GLU A 112 0.00 22.03 0.54
N LEU A 113 0.50 20.88 1.00
CA LEU A 113 1.47 20.09 0.23
C LEU A 113 0.87 19.59 -1.08
N LEU A 114 -0.35 19.04 -1.07
CA LEU A 114 -1.05 18.56 -2.27
C LEU A 114 -1.19 19.68 -3.30
N ARG A 115 -1.61 20.87 -2.86
CA ARG A 115 -1.80 22.03 -3.75
C ARG A 115 -0.50 22.72 -4.12
N SER A 116 0.64 22.43 -3.51
CA SER A 116 1.94 23.02 -3.90
C SER A 116 2.48 22.48 -5.24
N ASP A 117 3.36 23.22 -5.90
CA ASP A 117 4.03 22.76 -7.13
C ASP A 117 5.23 21.82 -6.87
N MET A 118 5.56 21.58 -5.60
CA MET A 118 6.66 20.68 -5.23
C MET A 118 6.39 19.25 -5.70
N PRO A 119 7.34 18.57 -6.37
CA PRO A 119 7.19 17.18 -6.75
C PRO A 119 6.98 16.26 -5.54
N LYS A 120 5.92 15.45 -5.58
CA LYS A 120 5.56 14.52 -4.50
C LYS A 120 5.08 13.17 -5.03
N THR A 121 5.34 12.11 -4.27
CA THR A 121 4.78 10.78 -4.50
C THR A 121 3.87 10.43 -3.34
N LEU A 122 2.62 10.14 -3.67
CA LEU A 122 1.55 9.80 -2.75
C LEU A 122 1.44 8.27 -2.70
N VAL A 123 1.71 7.69 -1.54
CA VAL A 123 1.86 6.25 -1.35
C VAL A 123 0.60 5.67 -0.70
N LEU A 124 0.04 4.63 -1.29
CA LEU A 124 -1.02 3.81 -0.71
C LEU A 124 -0.58 2.35 -0.63
N SER A 125 -0.81 1.71 0.52
CA SER A 125 -0.51 0.29 0.71
C SER A 125 -1.70 -0.45 1.28
N ASN A 126 -2.17 -1.47 0.55
CA ASN A 126 -3.15 -2.44 1.04
C ASN A 126 -2.49 -3.72 1.58
N SER A 127 -1.16 -3.71 1.73
CA SER A 127 -0.37 -4.92 1.97
C SER A 127 -0.24 -5.33 3.43
N GLN A 128 -0.77 -4.53 4.37
CA GLN A 128 -0.72 -4.86 5.80
C GLN A 128 -1.47 -6.17 6.11
N HIS A 129 -0.80 -7.13 6.73
CA HIS A 129 -1.30 -8.50 6.97
C HIS A 129 -2.68 -8.58 7.64
N ASN A 130 -2.99 -7.68 8.57
CA ASN A 130 -4.25 -7.64 9.30
C ASN A 130 -5.30 -6.70 8.69
N LEU A 131 -5.06 -6.09 7.52
CA LEU A 131 -6.01 -5.17 6.89
C LEU A 131 -7.37 -5.85 6.57
N GLY A 132 -7.36 -7.16 6.33
CA GLY A 132 -8.57 -7.96 6.13
C GLY A 132 -9.53 -7.99 7.33
N GLN A 133 -9.09 -7.60 8.54
CA GLN A 133 -9.97 -7.49 9.71
C GLN A 133 -10.95 -6.30 9.61
N PHE A 134 -10.76 -5.40 8.64
CA PHE A 134 -11.58 -4.21 8.40
C PHE A 134 -12.54 -4.36 7.21
N SER A 135 -12.75 -5.60 6.78
CA SER A 135 -13.64 -6.00 5.70
C SER A 135 -14.42 -7.26 6.07
N ASP A 136 -15.61 -7.44 5.49
CA ASP A 136 -16.45 -8.61 5.73
C ASP A 136 -16.09 -9.84 4.90
N GLY A 137 -15.28 -9.67 3.86
CA GLY A 137 -14.80 -10.73 2.97
C GLY A 137 -13.94 -10.17 1.83
N ALA A 138 -13.55 -11.02 0.88
CA ALA A 138 -12.68 -10.64 -0.23
C ALA A 138 -13.29 -9.52 -1.10
N GLU A 139 -14.57 -9.62 -1.46
CA GLU A 139 -15.24 -8.60 -2.27
C GLU A 139 -15.31 -7.23 -1.56
N ASP A 140 -15.60 -7.23 -0.26
CA ASP A 140 -15.61 -6.01 0.54
C ASP A 140 -14.20 -5.45 0.74
N PHE A 141 -13.19 -6.31 0.85
CA PHE A 141 -11.78 -5.91 0.88
C PHE A 141 -11.38 -5.20 -0.41
N ASP A 142 -11.67 -5.80 -1.57
CA ASP A 142 -11.33 -5.23 -2.88
C ASP A 142 -12.06 -3.90 -3.11
N ARG A 143 -13.31 -3.80 -2.67
CA ARG A 143 -14.07 -2.55 -2.70
C ARG A 143 -13.44 -1.47 -1.81
N ARG A 144 -12.99 -1.81 -0.60
CA ARG A 144 -12.49 -0.83 0.38
C ARG A 144 -11.02 -0.47 0.21
N PHE A 145 -10.20 -1.42 -0.21
CA PHE A 145 -8.74 -1.36 -0.16
C PHE A 145 -8.07 -1.85 -1.46
N GLY A 146 -8.84 -2.29 -2.46
CA GLY A 146 -8.29 -2.68 -3.76
C GLY A 146 -7.60 -1.50 -4.44
N LEU A 147 -6.45 -1.79 -5.05
CA LEU A 147 -5.56 -0.82 -5.71
C LEU A 147 -5.49 -1.07 -7.24
N GLY A 148 -6.60 -1.53 -7.82
CA GLY A 148 -6.74 -1.75 -9.26
C GLY A 148 -6.94 -0.47 -10.08
N ARG A 149 -7.32 -0.65 -11.34
CA ARG A 149 -7.55 0.46 -12.29
C ARG A 149 -8.59 1.46 -11.79
N ASP A 150 -9.72 0.97 -11.28
CA ASP A 150 -10.81 1.83 -10.81
C ASP A 150 -10.38 2.68 -9.61
N ALA A 151 -9.54 2.11 -8.72
CA ALA A 151 -9.01 2.83 -7.58
C ALA A 151 -8.10 3.99 -8.03
N PHE A 152 -7.24 3.76 -9.03
CA PHE A 152 -6.44 4.85 -9.61
C PHE A 152 -7.32 5.96 -10.17
N VAL A 153 -8.31 5.62 -11.00
CA VAL A 153 -9.20 6.61 -11.63
C VAL A 153 -9.93 7.44 -10.58
N GLU A 154 -10.51 6.78 -9.58
CA GLU A 154 -11.27 7.42 -8.49
C GLU A 154 -10.38 8.36 -7.67
N ILE A 155 -9.21 7.88 -7.22
CA ILE A 155 -8.29 8.66 -6.38
C ILE A 155 -7.67 9.81 -7.16
N ALA A 156 -7.25 9.58 -8.41
CA ALA A 156 -6.68 10.62 -9.25
C ALA A 156 -7.71 11.73 -9.53
N ALA A 157 -8.95 11.37 -9.87
CA ALA A 157 -10.02 12.35 -10.07
C ALA A 157 -10.29 13.18 -8.80
N ALA A 158 -10.33 12.55 -7.63
CA ALA A 158 -10.53 13.26 -6.35
C ALA A 158 -9.35 14.19 -6.02
N LEU A 159 -8.11 13.77 -6.29
CA LEU A 159 -6.92 14.60 -6.12
C LEU A 159 -6.91 15.80 -7.08
N ASP A 160 -7.22 15.57 -8.36
CA ASP A 160 -7.31 16.61 -9.38
C ASP A 160 -8.41 17.64 -9.01
N ALA A 161 -9.59 17.17 -8.59
CA ALA A 161 -10.69 18.03 -8.14
C ALA A 161 -10.34 18.83 -6.87
N HIS A 162 -9.54 18.26 -5.96
CA HIS A 162 -9.01 18.96 -4.78
C HIS A 162 -7.94 20.03 -5.10
N GLY A 163 -7.44 20.03 -6.35
CA GLY A 163 -6.39 20.91 -6.82
C GLY A 163 -4.98 20.40 -6.51
N ALA A 164 -4.78 19.09 -6.39
CA ALA A 164 -3.46 18.51 -6.23
C ALA A 164 -2.60 18.76 -7.49
N ARG A 165 -1.33 19.15 -7.29
CA ARG A 165 -0.38 19.44 -8.36
C ARG A 165 0.90 18.63 -8.20
N SER A 166 1.66 18.46 -9.29
CA SER A 166 3.00 17.83 -9.28
C SER A 166 3.09 16.53 -8.48
N TYR A 167 2.09 15.65 -8.63
CA TYR A 167 2.01 14.41 -7.85
C TYR A 167 2.14 13.16 -8.73
N ARG A 168 2.68 12.10 -8.13
CA ARG A 168 2.60 10.71 -8.60
C ARG A 168 1.88 9.88 -7.55
N LEU A 169 1.15 8.86 -7.96
CA LEU A 169 0.61 7.81 -7.11
C LEU A 169 1.53 6.59 -7.15
N LEU A 170 1.83 6.05 -5.97
CA LEU A 170 2.55 4.81 -5.80
C LEU A 170 1.68 3.81 -5.04
N PHE A 171 1.25 2.76 -5.73
CA PHE A 171 0.47 1.68 -5.15
C PHE A 171 1.38 0.52 -4.73
N LEU A 172 1.26 0.10 -3.48
CA LEU A 172 1.90 -1.09 -2.92
C LEU A 172 0.83 -2.14 -2.64
N SER A 173 0.62 -3.04 -3.61
CA SER A 173 -0.48 -4.00 -3.57
C SER A 173 -0.05 -5.39 -3.16
N ARG A 174 -0.95 -6.06 -2.44
CA ARG A 174 -0.89 -7.50 -2.15
C ARG A 174 -1.53 -8.38 -3.20
N SER A 175 -2.21 -7.78 -4.18
CA SER A 175 -2.99 -8.47 -5.22
C SER A 175 -2.25 -8.36 -6.56
N ILE A 176 -1.90 -9.49 -7.16
CA ILE A 176 -1.26 -9.48 -8.48
C ILE A 176 -2.28 -9.09 -9.58
N ALA A 177 -3.56 -9.36 -9.34
CA ALA A 177 -4.64 -8.96 -10.22
C ALA A 177 -4.76 -7.43 -10.31
N ASP A 178 -4.62 -6.72 -9.19
CA ASP A 178 -4.64 -5.25 -9.16
C ASP A 178 -3.49 -4.69 -10.01
N LEU A 179 -2.29 -5.25 -9.87
CA LEU A 179 -1.12 -4.86 -10.66
C LEU A 179 -1.40 -5.04 -12.16
N ALA A 180 -1.91 -6.22 -12.55
CA ALA A 180 -2.21 -6.53 -13.93
C ALA A 180 -3.26 -5.57 -14.54
N GLN A 181 -4.29 -5.16 -13.77
CA GLN A 181 -5.29 -4.19 -14.23
C GLN A 181 -4.71 -2.82 -14.57
N THR A 182 -3.60 -2.44 -13.93
CA THR A 182 -2.93 -1.14 -14.13
C THR A 182 -1.79 -1.17 -15.14
N ALA A 183 -1.35 -2.35 -15.59
CA ALA A 183 -0.15 -2.51 -16.43
C ALA A 183 -0.20 -1.76 -17.77
N ASN A 184 -1.39 -1.51 -18.31
CA ASN A 184 -1.58 -0.80 -19.57
C ASN A 184 -2.38 0.50 -19.39
N LEU A 185 -2.26 1.13 -18.21
CA LEU A 185 -3.03 2.32 -17.90
C LEU A 185 -2.52 3.56 -18.67
N GLY A 186 -1.21 3.61 -18.97
CA GLY A 186 -0.62 4.65 -19.81
C GLY A 186 -0.59 6.05 -19.19
N ASP A 187 -0.76 6.16 -17.87
CA ASP A 187 -0.69 7.42 -17.13
C ASP A 187 0.60 7.45 -16.32
N ASP A 188 1.49 8.39 -16.68
CA ASP A 188 2.80 8.53 -16.04
C ASP A 188 2.71 8.94 -14.57
N ARG A 189 1.53 9.33 -14.06
CA ARG A 189 1.31 9.60 -12.64
C ARG A 189 1.30 8.33 -11.81
N LEU A 190 1.09 7.13 -12.37
CA LEU A 190 1.01 5.89 -11.60
C LEU A 190 2.33 5.08 -11.66
N ASP A 191 2.80 4.67 -10.49
CA ASP A 191 3.70 3.52 -10.31
C ASP A 191 2.97 2.49 -9.44
N HIS A 192 2.97 1.22 -9.84
CA HIS A 192 2.30 0.15 -9.11
C HIS A 192 3.26 -1.02 -8.91
N ARG A 193 3.38 -1.44 -7.66
CA ARG A 193 4.26 -2.52 -7.23
C ARG A 193 3.48 -3.56 -6.47
N PHE A 194 3.73 -4.81 -6.83
CA PHE A 194 3.27 -5.94 -6.06
C PHE A 194 4.30 -6.27 -4.99
N VAL A 195 3.89 -6.24 -3.72
CA VAL A 195 4.75 -6.50 -2.55
C VAL A 195 4.19 -7.61 -1.66
N GLY A 196 3.18 -8.34 -2.13
CA GLY A 196 2.55 -9.41 -1.38
C GLY A 196 1.95 -8.93 -0.05
N THR A 197 1.90 -9.81 0.94
CA THR A 197 1.41 -9.44 2.28
C THR A 197 2.61 -9.08 3.16
N LEU A 198 2.50 -8.01 3.92
CA LEU A 198 3.61 -7.44 4.70
C LEU A 198 3.25 -7.37 6.20
N SER A 199 4.24 -7.63 7.05
CA SER A 199 4.20 -7.35 8.49
C SER A 199 4.10 -5.83 8.75
N LEU A 200 3.60 -5.44 9.92
CA LEU A 200 3.41 -4.02 10.25
C LEU A 200 4.69 -3.18 10.07
N ARG A 201 5.82 -3.73 10.52
CA ARG A 201 7.17 -3.26 10.19
C ARG A 201 7.75 -4.24 9.16
N PRO A 202 7.74 -3.91 7.88
CA PRO A 202 8.24 -4.80 6.84
C PRO A 202 9.77 -4.87 6.88
N ASP A 203 10.32 -5.82 6.14
CA ASP A 203 11.76 -5.92 5.90
C ASP A 203 12.26 -4.65 5.18
N HIS A 204 13.46 -4.16 5.56
CA HIS A 204 14.11 -2.96 4.99
C HIS A 204 14.19 -2.94 3.45
N ARG A 205 14.16 -4.12 2.81
CA ARG A 205 14.13 -4.26 1.34
C ARG A 205 12.88 -3.66 0.69
N VAL A 206 11.74 -3.60 1.41
CA VAL A 206 10.52 -2.93 0.91
C VAL A 206 10.78 -1.43 0.77
N PRO A 207 11.15 -0.69 1.84
CA PRO A 207 11.66 0.68 1.74
C PRO A 207 12.72 0.85 0.63
N ASP A 208 13.78 0.05 0.63
CA ASP A 208 14.89 0.16 -0.34
C ASP A 208 14.43 0.05 -1.79
N SER A 209 13.39 -0.74 -2.06
CA SER A 209 12.82 -0.82 -3.41
C SER A 209 12.22 0.51 -3.86
N LEU A 210 11.65 1.30 -2.94
CA LEU A 210 11.02 2.60 -3.23
C LEU A 210 12.04 3.73 -3.44
N ALA A 211 13.28 3.55 -3.00
CA ALA A 211 14.33 4.54 -3.15
C ALA A 211 14.64 4.75 -4.64
N LEU A 212 14.34 5.96 -5.14
CA LEU A 212 14.43 6.29 -6.57
C LEU A 212 15.88 6.46 -7.05
N ASP A 213 16.84 6.61 -6.14
CA ASP A 213 18.23 6.84 -6.53
C ASP A 213 19.00 5.52 -6.58
N GLY A 214 19.55 5.18 -7.74
CA GLY A 214 20.72 4.31 -7.81
C GLY A 214 20.52 2.83 -8.16
N SER A 215 19.49 2.45 -8.93
CA SER A 215 19.51 1.12 -9.55
C SER A 215 19.80 1.20 -11.06
N PRO A 216 21.00 0.81 -11.51
CA PRO A 216 21.30 0.59 -12.94
C PRO A 216 20.74 -0.74 -13.46
N ALA A 217 19.88 -1.42 -12.68
CA ALA A 217 19.49 -2.79 -12.95
C ALA A 217 18.33 -2.86 -13.94
N ASP A 218 18.56 -3.57 -15.04
CA ASP A 218 17.56 -3.80 -16.09
C ASP A 218 16.80 -5.10 -15.80
N ILE A 219 15.51 -4.97 -15.45
CA ILE A 219 14.62 -6.13 -15.25
C ILE A 219 14.54 -7.05 -16.47
N ALA A 220 14.88 -6.56 -17.67
CA ALA A 220 14.86 -7.37 -18.90
C ALA A 220 15.76 -8.61 -18.78
N SER A 221 16.84 -8.55 -17.99
CA SER A 221 17.69 -9.70 -17.68
C SER A 221 16.92 -10.87 -17.05
N PHE A 222 15.92 -10.58 -16.22
CA PHE A 222 15.04 -11.58 -15.58
C PHE A 222 13.84 -11.97 -16.44
N CYS A 223 13.67 -11.37 -17.61
CA CYS A 223 12.52 -11.62 -18.47
C CYS A 223 12.78 -12.76 -19.45
N GLY A 224 11.75 -13.57 -19.69
CA GLY A 224 11.86 -14.74 -20.54
C GLY A 224 10.89 -15.84 -20.14
N THR A 225 11.15 -17.01 -20.71
CA THR A 225 10.42 -18.24 -20.44
C THR A 225 11.36 -19.19 -19.70
N TYR A 226 10.83 -19.89 -18.71
CA TYR A 226 11.60 -20.80 -17.87
C TYR A 226 10.86 -22.11 -17.61
N ASP A 227 11.66 -23.16 -17.36
CA ASP A 227 11.25 -24.52 -17.05
C ASP A 227 10.22 -25.06 -18.06
N ASP A 228 10.63 -25.16 -19.34
CA ASP A 228 9.84 -25.70 -20.45
C ASP A 228 8.50 -24.97 -20.65
N GLY A 229 8.50 -23.64 -20.56
CA GLY A 229 7.28 -22.86 -20.73
C GLY A 229 6.35 -22.82 -19.52
N LEU A 230 6.74 -23.40 -18.37
CA LEU A 230 5.94 -23.37 -17.15
C LEU A 230 5.84 -21.95 -16.58
N TRP A 231 6.94 -21.20 -16.61
CA TRP A 231 7.02 -19.84 -16.09
C TRP A 231 7.30 -18.85 -17.21
N GLN A 232 6.63 -17.70 -17.13
CA GLN A 232 6.89 -16.60 -18.04
C GLN A 232 7.02 -15.30 -17.27
N VAL A 233 8.19 -14.67 -17.35
CA VAL A 233 8.48 -13.39 -16.70
C VAL A 233 8.41 -12.29 -17.75
N ARG A 234 7.51 -11.33 -17.56
CA ARG A 234 7.27 -10.23 -18.50
C ARG A 234 7.56 -8.89 -17.82
N PRO A 235 8.24 -7.95 -18.50
CA PRO A 235 8.50 -6.64 -17.94
C PRO A 235 7.19 -5.89 -17.71
N HIS A 236 7.13 -5.13 -16.62
CA HIS A 236 6.02 -4.22 -16.29
C HIS A 236 6.51 -2.78 -16.18
N SER A 237 7.66 -2.57 -15.55
CA SER A 237 8.39 -1.30 -15.52
C SER A 237 9.90 -1.60 -15.56
N PRO A 238 10.80 -0.62 -15.67
CA PRO A 238 12.25 -0.88 -15.67
C PRO A 238 12.76 -1.68 -14.45
N MET A 239 12.02 -1.63 -13.33
CA MET A 239 12.40 -2.22 -12.05
C MET A 239 11.51 -3.40 -11.63
N THR A 240 10.45 -3.69 -12.37
CA THR A 240 9.45 -4.68 -11.99
C THR A 240 9.06 -5.55 -13.18
N ALA A 241 8.99 -6.87 -12.95
CA ALA A 241 8.43 -7.83 -13.91
C ALA A 241 7.34 -8.67 -13.25
N ILE A 242 6.32 -9.03 -14.02
CA ILE A 242 5.24 -9.92 -13.59
C ILE A 242 5.62 -11.35 -13.96
N VAL A 243 5.60 -12.22 -12.96
CA VAL A 243 5.75 -13.67 -13.13
C VAL A 243 4.38 -14.25 -13.41
N HIS A 244 4.28 -14.96 -14.53
CA HIS A 244 3.11 -15.73 -14.91
C HIS A 244 3.41 -17.22 -14.84
N ARG A 245 2.40 -18.00 -14.46
CA ARG A 245 2.44 -19.46 -14.45
C ARG A 245 1.52 -20.01 -15.52
N ARG A 246 1.99 -20.96 -16.31
CA ARG A 246 1.15 -21.77 -17.18
C ARG A 246 0.36 -22.78 -16.34
N THR A 247 -0.94 -22.80 -16.54
CA THR A 247 -1.88 -23.73 -15.89
C THR A 247 -2.73 -24.43 -16.95
N ALA A 248 -3.51 -25.43 -16.56
CA ALA A 248 -4.49 -26.07 -17.45
C ALA A 248 -5.51 -25.09 -18.04
N LYS A 249 -5.74 -23.94 -17.39
CA LYS A 249 -6.67 -22.90 -17.82
C LYS A 249 -6.00 -21.76 -18.60
N GLY A 250 -4.70 -21.87 -18.89
CA GLY A 250 -3.91 -20.84 -19.56
C GLY A 250 -2.86 -20.19 -18.65
N ILE A 251 -2.30 -19.06 -19.11
CA ILE A 251 -1.24 -18.32 -18.43
C ILE A 251 -1.87 -17.31 -17.47
N VAL A 252 -1.56 -17.42 -16.18
CA VAL A 252 -2.11 -16.53 -15.13
C VAL A 252 -0.99 -15.84 -14.35
N PRO A 253 -1.18 -14.58 -13.90
CA PRO A 253 -0.22 -13.93 -13.00
C PRO A 253 -0.06 -14.71 -11.70
N HIS A 254 1.16 -14.76 -11.16
CA HIS A 254 1.50 -15.54 -9.96
C HIS A 254 2.33 -14.77 -8.93
N GLY A 255 3.07 -13.75 -9.37
CA GLY A 255 3.93 -12.95 -8.51
C GLY A 255 4.64 -11.86 -9.30
N ALA A 256 5.61 -11.21 -8.68
CA ALA A 256 6.42 -10.19 -9.34
C ALA A 256 7.88 -10.26 -8.87
N ILE A 257 8.79 -9.92 -9.78
CA ILE A 257 10.19 -9.65 -9.45
C ILE A 257 10.33 -8.14 -9.32
N THR A 258 10.96 -7.68 -8.24
CA THR A 258 11.29 -6.28 -8.03
C THR A 258 12.79 -6.13 -7.81
N LEU A 259 13.38 -5.15 -8.47
CA LEU A 259 14.77 -4.75 -8.27
C LEU A 259 14.83 -3.64 -7.22
N GLY A 260 15.80 -3.71 -6.32
CA GLY A 260 16.05 -2.69 -5.29
C GLY A 260 17.53 -2.56 -4.99
N ARG A 261 17.90 -1.61 -4.13
CA ARG A 261 19.30 -1.39 -3.73
C ARG A 261 19.94 -2.62 -3.09
N SER A 262 19.16 -3.37 -2.33
CA SER A 262 19.57 -4.58 -1.63
C SER A 262 19.47 -5.86 -2.49
N GLY A 263 19.16 -5.73 -3.79
CA GLY A 263 19.15 -6.80 -4.77
C GLY A 263 17.75 -7.15 -5.31
N PRO A 264 17.67 -8.12 -6.23
CA PRO A 264 16.43 -8.57 -6.83
C PRO A 264 15.68 -9.54 -5.90
N VAL A 265 14.37 -9.37 -5.78
CA VAL A 265 13.50 -10.21 -4.94
C VAL A 265 12.30 -10.71 -5.74
N LEU A 266 11.89 -11.95 -5.47
CA LEU A 266 10.64 -12.51 -5.98
C LEU A 266 9.55 -12.46 -4.90
N TRP A 267 8.48 -11.74 -5.20
CA TRP A 267 7.24 -11.72 -4.44
C TRP A 267 6.26 -12.77 -4.96
N ARG A 268 5.52 -13.41 -4.04
CA ARG A 268 4.47 -14.39 -4.38
C ARG A 268 3.18 -14.04 -3.67
N GLU A 269 2.06 -14.20 -4.37
CA GLU A 269 0.74 -13.94 -3.80
C GLU A 269 0.43 -14.89 -2.64
N GLY A 270 -0.24 -14.36 -1.62
CA GLY A 270 -0.59 -15.09 -0.41
C GLY A 270 0.59 -15.44 0.51
N ARG A 271 1.82 -15.01 0.20
CA ARG A 271 2.97 -15.14 1.09
C ARG A 271 3.28 -13.83 1.79
N ASP A 272 3.70 -13.97 3.04
CA ASP A 272 4.20 -12.90 3.91
C ASP A 272 5.70 -12.63 3.72
N ARG A 273 6.33 -13.41 2.82
CA ARG A 273 7.77 -13.39 2.55
C ARG A 273 8.04 -13.45 1.06
N PHE A 274 9.12 -12.79 0.69
CA PHE A 274 9.73 -12.85 -0.63
C PHE A 274 10.94 -13.77 -0.61
N VAL A 275 11.44 -14.10 -1.79
CA VAL A 275 12.62 -14.94 -1.97
C VAL A 275 13.69 -14.13 -2.66
N ASP A 276 14.89 -14.13 -2.10
CA ASP A 276 16.06 -13.55 -2.76
C ASP A 276 16.39 -14.37 -4.00
N ILE A 277 16.61 -13.66 -5.11
CA ILE A 277 16.97 -14.29 -6.39
C ILE A 277 18.28 -13.70 -6.91
N ARG A 278 18.85 -14.33 -7.94
CA ARG A 278 19.94 -13.75 -8.74
C ARG A 278 19.84 -14.24 -10.17
N HIS A 279 20.26 -13.39 -11.10
CA HIS A 279 20.43 -13.78 -12.49
C HIS A 279 21.67 -14.67 -12.61
N ALA A 280 21.55 -15.76 -13.37
CA ALA A 280 22.63 -16.65 -13.77
C ALA A 280 22.53 -16.88 -15.29
N ASP A 281 23.63 -17.31 -15.91
CA ASP A 281 23.72 -17.44 -17.37
C ASP A 281 22.64 -18.36 -17.97
N ASP A 282 22.18 -19.35 -17.21
CA ASP A 282 21.16 -20.34 -17.60
C ASP A 282 19.80 -20.13 -16.89
N GLY A 283 19.57 -18.99 -16.23
CA GLY A 283 18.26 -18.63 -15.69
C GLY A 283 18.28 -17.88 -14.36
N ILE A 284 17.33 -18.21 -13.47
CA ILE A 284 17.15 -17.53 -12.17
C ILE A 284 17.47 -18.51 -11.05
N LEU A 285 18.39 -18.13 -10.16
CA LEU A 285 18.69 -18.90 -8.96
C LEU A 285 18.01 -18.29 -7.73
N PHE A 286 17.47 -19.14 -6.87
CA PHE A 286 16.82 -18.78 -5.62
C PHE A 286 17.79 -18.99 -4.45
N ALA A 287 17.67 -18.18 -3.39
CA ALA A 287 18.53 -18.31 -2.21
C ALA A 287 18.36 -19.64 -1.45
N ASP A 288 17.24 -20.33 -1.62
CA ASP A 288 17.00 -21.68 -1.08
C ASP A 288 17.65 -22.80 -1.92
N GLY A 289 18.38 -22.45 -2.98
CA GLY A 289 19.03 -23.39 -3.90
C GLY A 289 18.13 -23.84 -5.05
N GLY A 290 16.86 -23.43 -5.09
CA GLY A 290 15.99 -23.63 -6.26
C GLY A 290 16.54 -22.94 -7.51
N ARG A 291 16.09 -23.39 -8.69
CA ARG A 291 16.46 -22.78 -9.97
C ARG A 291 15.30 -22.84 -10.95
N TRP A 292 15.11 -21.75 -11.69
CA TRP A 292 14.35 -21.73 -12.93
C TRP A 292 15.34 -21.69 -14.08
N ARG A 293 15.30 -22.70 -14.96
CA ARG A 293 16.17 -22.78 -16.12
C ARG A 293 15.53 -22.03 -17.28
N ARG A 294 16.31 -21.18 -17.94
CA ARG A 294 15.84 -20.47 -19.13
C ARG A 294 15.75 -21.47 -20.29
N ASP A 295 14.65 -21.37 -21.03
CA ASP A 295 14.42 -22.15 -22.26
C ASP A 295 15.32 -21.67 -23.42
#